data_AF-A0A814XMV9-F1
#
_entry.id   AF-A0A814XMV9-F1
#
_cell.length_a   1.000
_cell.length_b   1.000
_cell.length_c   1.000
_cell.angle_alpha   90.00
_cell.angle_beta   90.00
_cell.angle_gamma   90.00
#
_symmetry.space_group_name_H-M   'P 1'
#
loop_
_entity.id
_entity.type
_entity.pdbx_description
1 polymer ?
#
loop_
_entity_poly.entity_id
_entity_poly.type
_entity_poly.pdbx_seq_one_letter_code
_entity_poly.pdbx_strand_id
1 'polypeptide(L)'
;MGKEKIHVSIVVIGHVDSGKSTSTGHLIYKCGGIDKRTIEKYEKEAAEIGRVSFKYAWVLDKLKAERERGITIDISLWKFETQKYSITIIDAPGHRDFIKNMITGTSQ
;
A
#
# COMPACT_ATOMS: atom_id res chain seq x y z
N MET A 1 -3.24 6.01 -32.04
CA MET A 1 -3.25 4.78 -31.22
C MET A 1 -2.19 4.93 -30.15
N GLY A 2 -2.57 5.10 -28.88
CA GLY A 2 -1.60 5.14 -27.78
C GLY A 2 -0.88 3.79 -27.70
N LYS A 3 0.45 3.79 -27.63
CA LYS A 3 1.22 2.55 -27.43
C LYS A 3 0.69 1.82 -26.20
N GLU A 4 0.45 0.53 -26.31
CA GLU A 4 0.18 -0.33 -25.15
C GLU A 4 1.31 -0.17 -24.15
N LYS A 5 0.95 0.25 -22.92
CA LYS A 5 1.92 0.35 -21.83
C LYS A 5 2.24 -1.06 -21.36
N ILE A 6 3.53 -1.34 -21.16
CA ILE A 6 3.97 -2.62 -20.60
C ILE A 6 3.39 -2.74 -19.19
N HIS A 7 2.76 -3.88 -18.90
CA HIS A 7 2.24 -4.19 -17.58
C HIS A 7 3.35 -4.76 -16.68
N VAL A 8 3.46 -4.26 -15.45
CA VAL A 8 4.45 -4.70 -14.47
C VAL A 8 3.77 -4.94 -13.13
N SER A 9 3.94 -6.13 -12.57
CA SER A 9 3.54 -6.47 -11.21
C SER A 9 4.74 -6.34 -10.26
N ILE A 10 4.55 -5.64 -9.14
CA ILE A 10 5.59 -5.40 -8.12
C ILE A 10 5.06 -5.86 -6.78
N VAL A 11 5.81 -6.71 -6.08
CA VAL A 11 5.49 -7.13 -4.71
C VAL A 11 6.46 -6.45 -3.75
N VAL A 12 5.94 -5.80 -2.70
CA VAL A 12 6.74 -5.13 -1.67
C VAL A 12 6.82 -6.03 -0.44
N ILE A 13 8.04 -6.49 -0.13
CA ILE A 13 8.33 -7.41 0.98
C ILE A 13 9.35 -6.80 1.95
N GLY A 14 9.45 -7.36 3.15
CA GLY A 14 10.38 -6.89 4.19
C GLY A 14 9.82 -7.02 5.61
N HIS A 15 10.65 -6.68 6.59
CA HIS A 15 10.34 -6.80 8.02
C HIS A 15 9.12 -5.97 8.45
N VAL A 16 8.46 -6.32 9.56
CA VAL A 16 7.19 -5.71 10.00
C VAL A 16 7.30 -4.18 10.14
N ASP A 17 8.44 -3.67 10.63
CA ASP A 17 8.67 -2.25 10.88
C ASP A 17 9.49 -1.53 9.80
N SER A 18 9.72 -2.15 8.63
CA SER A 18 10.55 -1.55 7.58
C SER A 18 9.83 -0.46 6.75
N GLY A 19 8.61 -0.08 7.11
CA GLY A 19 7.86 0.99 6.44
C GLY A 19 7.37 0.65 5.03
N LYS A 20 7.13 -0.62 4.73
CA LYS A 20 6.65 -1.12 3.41
C LYS A 20 5.40 -0.40 2.93
N SER A 21 4.32 -0.49 3.71
CA SER A 21 3.02 0.08 3.37
C SER A 21 3.07 1.61 3.32
N THR A 22 3.83 2.24 4.21
CA THR A 22 4.05 3.70 4.19
C THR A 22 4.73 4.14 2.89
N SER A 23 5.79 3.45 2.47
CA SER A 23 6.53 3.77 1.25
C SER A 23 5.69 3.53 0.00
N THR A 24 4.97 2.40 -0.01
CA THR A 24 4.06 2.02 -1.09
C THR A 24 2.91 3.01 -1.23
N GLY A 25 2.23 3.35 -0.14
CA GLY A 25 1.14 4.33 -0.14
C GLY A 25 1.61 5.73 -0.55
N HIS A 26 2.82 6.13 -0.14
CA HIS A 26 3.39 7.41 -0.56
C HIS A 26 3.72 7.43 -2.07
N LEU A 27 4.23 6.32 -2.62
CA LEU A 27 4.45 6.18 -4.06
C LEU A 27 3.14 6.32 -4.83
N ILE A 28 2.09 5.61 -4.42
CA ILE A 28 0.77 5.68 -5.06
C ILE A 28 0.22 7.11 -4.99
N TYR A 29 0.35 7.78 -3.84
CA TYR A 29 -0.05 9.19 -3.69
C TYR A 29 0.68 10.09 -4.70
N LYS A 30 2.01 9.97 -4.81
CA LYS A 30 2.82 10.77 -5.75
C LYS A 30 2.47 10.51 -7.21
N CYS A 31 2.07 9.28 -7.54
CA CYS A 31 1.62 8.91 -8.88
C CYS A 31 0.16 9.32 -9.17
N GLY A 32 -0.52 10.01 -8.24
CA GLY A 32 -1.90 10.46 -8.42
C GLY A 32 -2.91 9.31 -8.32
N GLY A 33 -2.53 8.16 -7.76
CA GLY A 33 -3.41 7.02 -7.58
C GLY A 33 -4.46 7.22 -6.48
N ILE A 34 -4.43 8.32 -5.73
CA ILE A 34 -5.30 8.58 -4.58
C ILE A 34 -5.85 10.00 -4.64
N ASP A 35 -7.14 10.15 -4.38
CA ASP A 35 -7.80 11.44 -4.26
C ASP A 35 -7.29 12.24 -3.04
N LYS A 36 -7.08 13.54 -3.21
CA LYS A 36 -6.55 14.43 -2.16
C LYS A 36 -7.44 14.46 -0.90
N ARG A 37 -8.77 14.38 -1.05
CA ARG A 37 -9.68 14.40 0.10
C ARG A 37 -9.53 13.14 0.95
N THR A 38 -9.23 12.01 0.32
CA THR A 38 -9.05 10.73 1.02
C THR A 38 -7.79 10.79 1.89
N ILE A 39 -6.67 11.28 1.33
CA ILE A 39 -5.43 11.38 2.12
C ILE A 39 -5.52 12.44 3.22
N GLU A 40 -6.23 13.55 2.98
CA GLU A 40 -6.48 14.58 4.00
C GLU A 40 -7.33 14.05 5.16
N LYS A 41 -8.31 13.20 4.87
CA LYS A 41 -9.09 12.49 5.90
C LYS A 41 -8.18 11.59 6.75
N TYR A 42 -7.36 10.75 6.10
CA TYR A 42 -6.44 9.88 6.82
C TYR A 42 -5.36 10.64 7.58
N GLU A 43 -4.93 11.79 7.09
CA GLU A 43 -3.99 12.66 7.80
C GLU A 43 -4.56 13.17 9.12
N LYS A 44 -5.84 13.59 9.13
CA LYS A 44 -6.51 14.03 10.37
C LYS A 44 -6.66 12.87 11.35
N GLU A 45 -7.21 11.74 10.90
CA GLU A 45 -7.40 10.55 11.74
C GLU A 45 -6.05 10.01 12.28
N ALA A 46 -4.99 10.03 11.47
CA ALA A 46 -3.66 9.59 11.87
C ALA A 46 -2.98 10.58 12.84
N ALA A 47 -3.26 11.88 12.71
CA ALA A 47 -2.78 12.90 13.63
C ALA A 47 -3.45 12.77 15.02
N GLU A 48 -4.75 12.44 15.07
CA GLU A 48 -5.49 12.21 16.33
C GLU A 48 -4.88 11.09 17.17
N ILE A 49 -4.31 10.05 16.54
CA ILE A 49 -3.62 8.95 17.23
C ILE A 49 -2.10 9.16 17.38
N GLY A 50 -1.59 10.35 17.02
CA GLY A 50 -0.16 10.68 17.12
C GLY A 50 0.75 9.97 16.12
N ARG A 51 0.21 9.40 15.04
CA ARG A 51 0.95 8.63 14.03
C ARG A 51 0.74 9.16 12.61
N VAL A 52 1.04 10.43 12.38
CA VAL A 52 0.81 11.14 11.10
C VAL A 52 1.29 10.36 9.85
N SER A 53 2.42 9.65 9.94
CA SER A 53 2.97 8.87 8.82
C SER A 53 2.10 7.68 8.38
N PHE A 54 1.19 7.21 9.26
CA PHE A 54 0.29 6.08 8.96
C PHE A 54 -0.75 6.44 7.90
N LYS A 55 -0.97 7.74 7.62
CA LYS A 55 -1.88 8.18 6.57
C LYS A 55 -1.61 7.51 5.22
N TYR A 56 -0.35 7.21 4.92
CA TYR A 56 0.04 6.51 3.69
C TYR A 56 -0.19 5.00 3.77
N ALA A 57 0.11 4.37 4.90
CA ALA A 57 -0.15 2.93 5.09
C ALA A 57 -1.66 2.63 5.02
N TRP A 58 -2.51 3.51 5.57
CA TRP A 58 -3.97 3.36 5.58
C TRP A 58 -4.66 3.45 4.22
N VAL A 59 -3.93 3.85 3.19
CA VAL A 59 -4.35 3.70 1.80
C VAL A 59 -4.50 2.23 1.45
N LEU A 60 -3.57 1.41 1.95
CA LEU A 60 -3.46 -0.01 1.67
C LEU A 60 -4.15 -0.84 2.75
N ASP A 61 -4.05 -0.42 4.01
CA ASP A 61 -4.66 -1.07 5.18
C ASP A 61 -6.16 -0.76 5.24
N LYS A 62 -6.96 -1.76 4.84
CA LYS A 62 -8.43 -1.65 4.80
C LYS A 62 -9.08 -2.17 6.07
N LEU A 63 -8.40 -3.06 6.80
CA LEU A 63 -8.97 -3.66 8.01
C LEU A 63 -8.77 -2.73 9.21
N LYS A 64 -9.80 -2.59 10.04
CA LYS A 64 -9.72 -1.84 11.30
C LYS A 64 -8.58 -2.36 12.19
N ALA A 65 -8.42 -3.69 12.23
CA ALA A 65 -7.36 -4.36 12.99
C ALA A 65 -5.94 -4.01 12.49
N GLU A 66 -5.75 -3.80 11.18
CA GLU A 66 -4.45 -3.36 10.63
C GLU A 66 -4.11 -1.96 11.10
N ARG A 67 -5.09 -1.04 11.06
CA ARG A 67 -4.91 0.34 11.51
C ARG A 67 -4.68 0.45 13.02
N GLU A 68 -5.40 -0.34 13.81
CA GLU A 68 -5.27 -0.38 15.27
C GLU A 68 -3.93 -0.98 15.70
N ARG A 69 -3.48 -2.05 15.04
CA ARG A 69 -2.22 -2.75 15.40
C ARG A 69 -0.99 -2.17 14.70
N GLY A 70 -1.17 -1.38 13.64
CA GLY A 70 -0.09 -0.83 12.83
C GLY A 70 0.69 -1.88 12.04
N ILE A 71 0.05 -2.99 11.67
CA ILE A 71 0.66 -4.08 10.90
C ILE A 71 -0.25 -4.47 9.75
N THR A 72 0.32 -4.74 8.58
CA THR A 72 -0.37 -5.34 7.44
C THR A 72 -0.67 -6.80 7.74
N ILE A 73 -1.92 -7.21 7.55
CA ILE A 73 -2.42 -8.57 7.81
C ILE A 73 -2.76 -9.24 6.49
N ASP A 74 -3.47 -8.54 5.61
CA ASP A 74 -3.87 -9.05 4.31
C ASP A 74 -3.07 -8.40 3.19
N ILE A 75 -3.05 -9.04 2.03
CA ILE A 75 -2.40 -8.48 0.85
C ILE A 75 -3.26 -7.35 0.28
N SER A 76 -2.63 -6.25 -0.12
CA SER A 76 -3.33 -5.13 -0.76
C SER A 76 -2.84 -4.94 -2.18
N LEU A 77 -3.76 -4.98 -3.13
CA LEU A 77 -3.49 -4.75 -4.55
C LEU A 77 -3.89 -3.34 -4.94
N TRP A 78 -2.97 -2.60 -5.54
CA TRP A 78 -3.24 -1.29 -6.10
C TRP A 78 -2.75 -1.19 -7.54
N LYS A 79 -3.56 -0.60 -8.41
CA LYS A 79 -3.21 -0.37 -9.82
C LYS A 79 -3.08 1.11 -10.09
N PHE A 80 -1.99 1.51 -10.74
CA PHE A 80 -1.78 2.89 -11.17
C PHE A 80 -0.96 2.93 -12.45
N GLU A 81 -1.00 4.07 -13.13
CA GLU A 81 -0.26 4.26 -14.36
C GLU A 81 0.87 5.25 -14.20
N THR A 82 1.96 5.00 -14.91
CA THR A 82 3.02 5.97 -15.15
C THR A 82 2.97 6.41 -16.62
N GLN A 83 3.90 7.26 -17.02
CA GLN A 83 4.04 7.65 -18.43
C GLN A 83 4.34 6.45 -19.34
N LYS A 84 5.01 5.40 -18.83
CA LYS A 84 5.52 4.27 -19.64
C LYS A 84 4.90 2.92 -19.29
N TYR A 85 4.47 2.71 -18.04
CA TYR A 85 4.04 1.42 -17.52
C TYR A 85 2.64 1.49 -16.91
N SER A 86 1.92 0.38 -17.03
CA SER A 86 0.76 0.06 -16.18
C SER A 86 1.27 -0.80 -15.03
N ILE A 87 1.13 -0.33 -13.79
CA ILE A 87 1.74 -0.99 -12.62
C ILE A 87 0.64 -1.55 -11.73
N THR A 88 0.78 -2.82 -11.35
CA THR A 88 0.10 -3.41 -10.19
C THR A 88 1.12 -3.52 -9.06
N ILE A 89 0.84 -2.90 -7.92
CA ILE A 89 1.66 -3.05 -6.71
C ILE A 89 0.90 -3.88 -5.68
N ILE A 90 1.61 -4.81 -5.06
CA ILE A 90 1.12 -5.74 -4.05
C ILE A 90 1.87 -5.44 -2.76
N ASP A 91 1.18 -4.89 -1.78
CA ASP A 91 1.71 -4.73 -0.42
C ASP A 91 1.46 -6.02 0.35
N ALA A 92 2.54 -6.61 0.87
CA ALA A 92 2.48 -7.91 1.52
C ALA A 92 2.85 -7.82 3.02
N PRO A 93 2.27 -8.68 3.87
CA PRO A 93 2.50 -8.63 5.29
C PRO A 93 3.92 -9.05 5.66
N GLY A 94 4.51 -8.35 6.65
CA GLY A 94 5.87 -8.62 7.14
C GLY A 94 5.94 -9.40 8.45
N HIS A 95 4.79 -9.64 9.11
CA HIS A 95 4.74 -10.39 10.36
C HIS A 95 4.76 -11.90 10.09
N ARG A 96 5.46 -12.67 10.92
CA ARG A 96 5.67 -14.12 10.74
C ARG A 96 4.35 -14.89 10.61
N ASP A 97 3.35 -14.51 11.39
CA ASP A 97 2.04 -15.18 11.42
C ASP A 97 1.28 -15.06 10.08
N PHE A 98 1.62 -14.07 9.25
CA PHE A 98 0.93 -13.77 8.00
C PHE A 98 1.75 -14.11 6.74
N ILE A 99 2.88 -14.82 6.88
CA ILE A 99 3.71 -15.25 5.75
C ILE A 99 2.93 -16.09 4.73
N LYS A 100 1.93 -16.86 5.19
CA LYS A 100 1.04 -17.60 4.28
C LYS A 100 0.29 -16.66 3.31
N ASN A 101 -0.17 -15.50 3.79
CA ASN A 101 -0.87 -14.52 2.97
C ASN A 101 0.10 -13.88 1.95
N MET A 102 1.33 -13.57 2.37
CA MET A 102 2.38 -13.08 1.46
C MET A 102 2.65 -14.05 0.30
N ILE A 103 2.75 -15.36 0.57
CA ILE A 103 3.00 -16.38 -0.46
C ILE A 103 1.87 -16.38 -1.49
N THR A 104 0.61 -16.37 -1.05
CA THR A 104 -0.56 -16.31 -1.94
C THR A 104 -0.60 -15.01 -2.76
N GLY A 105 -0.17 -13.88 -2.19
CA GLY A 105 -0.10 -12.61 -2.91
C GLY A 105 0.99 -12.53 -3.96
N THR A 106 2.08 -13.28 -3.79
CA THR A 106 3.24 -13.25 -4.69
C THR A 106 3.02 -14.07 -5.97
N SER A 107 2.00 -14.94 -6.01
CA SER A 107 1.68 -15.78 -7.17
C SER A 107 0.74 -15.13 -8.20
N GLN A 108 0.44 -13.83 -8.07
CA GLN A 108 -0.43 -13.08 -8.98
C GLN A 108 0.34 -12.37 -10.10
#